data_AF-A0A7C0YU23-F1
#
_entry.id   AF-A0A7C0YU23-F1
#
_cell.length_a   1.000
_cell.length_b   1.000
_cell.length_c   1.000
_cell.angle_alpha   90.00
_cell.angle_beta   90.00
_cell.angle_gamma   90.00
#
_symmetry.space_group_name_H-M   'P 1'
#
loop_
_entity.id
_entity.type
_entity.pdbx_description
1 polymer ?
#
loop_
_entity_poly.entity_id
_entity_poly.type
_entity_poly.pdbx_seq_one_letter_code
_entity_poly.pdbx_strand_id
1 'polypeptide(L)'
;MPSRSTDNILYDRKLKQYVLGSRVVKRSITNIRNLRPFTQLVWVAKFSHELLLNKRTSTLRDVFYSAQAYNIQFKNQEESNNIIVDLETVLGIPREEFNIFPEERSAIFGDLTIEYTVPGYRGKRLNLSAHPDGILIGPSLLTAKIRKTSADKIIVIEKGGLFTRFIEERVHKRFNAILIQTGGQAPRTTRAFIRRLNEELKLPVYILVDGDPWGMHIAMVIISGSANAAHLRGLTTPDAEWIGITGTDILTYKLPSDPLTPTDIKRLKELQRDPRYSGKRWQKEIKAFLKHKRKSELEAFCKYGLTYIVDKYLPEKLK
;
A
#
# COMPACT_ATOMS: atom_id res chain seq x y z
N MET A 1 10.09 -18.30 16.44
CA MET A 1 9.55 -17.32 15.48
C MET A 1 10.29 -16.00 15.69
N PRO A 2 10.73 -15.31 14.63
CA PRO A 2 11.26 -13.94 14.73
C PRO A 2 10.31 -13.03 15.52
N SER A 3 10.86 -12.22 16.44
CA SER A 3 10.05 -11.30 17.24
C SER A 3 9.57 -10.13 16.39
N ARG A 4 8.28 -9.82 16.45
CA ARG A 4 7.67 -8.65 15.79
C ARG A 4 7.51 -7.45 16.73
N SER A 5 8.12 -7.48 17.92
CA SER A 5 8.13 -6.35 18.85
C SER A 5 8.77 -5.12 18.20
N THR A 6 8.28 -3.92 18.51
CA THR A 6 8.83 -2.65 17.99
C THR A 6 10.34 -2.53 18.19
N ASP A 7 10.86 -3.03 19.31
CA ASP A 7 12.30 -3.02 19.63
C ASP A 7 13.15 -3.95 18.77
N ASN A 8 12.52 -4.85 18.01
CA ASN A 8 13.21 -5.76 17.08
C ASN A 8 13.05 -5.31 15.62
N ILE A 9 12.37 -4.18 15.36
CA ILE A 9 12.20 -3.67 14.00
C ILE A 9 13.32 -2.65 13.74
N LEU A 10 14.20 -2.96 12.81
CA LEU A 10 15.36 -2.13 12.46
C LEU A 10 15.17 -1.55 11.06
N TYR A 11 15.57 -0.28 10.87
CA TYR A 11 15.57 0.32 9.53
C TYR A 11 16.89 0.00 8.81
N ASP A 12 16.83 -0.78 7.74
CA ASP A 12 17.99 -1.07 6.91
C ASP A 12 18.18 0.04 5.87
N ARG A 13 19.29 0.78 5.97
CA ARG A 13 19.61 1.89 5.06
C ARG A 13 19.97 1.43 3.65
N LYS A 14 20.49 0.21 3.46
CA LYS A 14 20.83 -0.34 2.14
C LYS A 14 19.57 -0.75 1.38
N LEU A 15 18.68 -1.46 2.07
CA LEU A 15 17.41 -1.91 1.50
C LEU A 15 16.31 -0.83 1.53
N LYS A 16 16.57 0.31 2.19
CA LYS A 16 15.62 1.42 2.40
C LYS A 16 14.27 0.93 2.95
N GLN A 17 14.29 -0.06 3.82
CA GLN A 17 13.07 -0.65 4.38
C GLN A 17 13.28 -1.13 5.82
N TYR A 18 12.18 -1.30 6.54
CA TYR A 18 12.22 -1.97 7.84
C TYR A 18 12.43 -3.48 7.68
N VAL A 19 13.29 -4.04 8.52
CA VAL A 19 13.59 -5.48 8.60
C VAL A 19 13.49 -5.95 10.06
N LEU A 20 13.13 -7.22 10.25
CA LEU A 20 13.23 -7.84 11.57
C LEU A 20 14.69 -8.06 11.95
N GLY A 21 15.03 -7.72 13.19
CA GLY A 21 16.30 -8.02 13.84
C GLY A 21 16.39 -9.48 14.28
N SER A 22 17.49 -9.82 14.95
CA SER A 22 17.86 -11.20 15.31
C SER A 22 17.06 -11.80 16.47
N ARG A 23 16.23 -11.03 17.18
CA ARG A 23 15.47 -11.57 18.33
C ARG A 23 14.42 -12.57 17.87
N VAL A 24 14.35 -13.69 18.59
CA VAL A 24 13.37 -14.76 18.35
C VAL A 24 12.58 -15.05 19.62
N VAL A 25 11.29 -15.33 19.45
CA VAL A 25 10.38 -15.77 20.50
C VAL A 25 10.17 -17.28 20.36
N LYS A 26 10.27 -18.01 21.47
CA LYS A 26 9.95 -19.43 21.56
C LYS A 26 8.59 -19.59 22.24
N ARG A 27 7.60 -20.13 21.52
CA ARG A 27 6.34 -20.59 22.11
C ARG A 27 6.49 -22.07 22.46
N SER A 28 6.29 -22.41 23.73
CA SER A 28 6.32 -23.79 24.21
C SER A 28 4.94 -24.23 24.66
N ILE A 29 4.54 -25.44 24.25
CA ILE A 29 3.28 -26.11 24.59
C ILE A 29 3.23 -26.45 26.09
N THR A 30 4.39 -26.59 26.76
CA THR A 30 4.48 -26.80 28.21
C THR A 30 3.91 -25.63 29.01
N ASN A 31 3.86 -24.43 28.43
CA ASN A 31 3.26 -23.27 29.06
C ASN A 31 1.79 -23.16 28.64
N ILE A 32 0.89 -23.27 29.61
CA ILE A 32 -0.57 -23.19 29.42
C ILE A 32 -0.99 -21.93 28.67
N ARG A 33 -0.32 -20.79 28.90
CA ARG A 33 -0.62 -19.52 28.22
C ARG A 33 -0.36 -19.56 26.72
N ASN A 34 0.56 -20.40 26.26
CA ASN A 34 0.92 -20.54 24.86
C ASN A 34 0.09 -21.58 24.11
N LEU A 35 -0.65 -22.45 24.82
CA LEU A 35 -1.46 -23.50 24.21
C LEU A 35 -2.46 -22.91 23.20
N ARG A 36 -3.24 -21.91 23.61
CA ARG A 36 -4.25 -21.29 22.74
C ARG A 36 -3.63 -20.63 21.48
N PRO A 37 -2.63 -19.73 21.58
CA PRO A 37 -1.97 -19.17 20.40
C PRO A 37 -1.30 -20.21 19.50
N PHE A 38 -0.80 -21.31 20.08
CA PHE A 38 -0.19 -22.38 19.31
C PHE A 38 -1.24 -23.19 18.53
N THR A 39 -2.34 -23.57 19.17
CA THR A 39 -3.45 -24.26 18.50
C THR A 39 -4.05 -23.41 17.39
N GLN A 40 -4.25 -22.11 17.63
CA GLN A 40 -4.71 -21.16 16.61
C GLN A 40 -3.74 -21.10 15.42
N LEU A 41 -2.42 -21.04 15.67
CA LEU A 41 -1.40 -21.01 14.62
C LEU A 41 -1.42 -22.29 13.76
N VAL A 42 -1.48 -23.46 14.40
CA VAL A 42 -1.56 -24.76 13.70
C VAL A 42 -2.85 -24.85 12.90
N TRP A 43 -3.97 -24.38 13.44
CA TRP A 43 -5.24 -24.36 12.72
C TRP A 43 -5.19 -23.43 11.49
N VAL A 44 -4.63 -22.22 11.62
CA VAL A 44 -4.46 -21.31 10.46
C VAL A 44 -3.55 -21.96 9.41
N ALA A 45 -2.47 -22.63 9.82
CA ALA A 45 -1.60 -23.35 8.89
C ALA A 45 -2.34 -24.49 8.15
N LYS A 46 -3.16 -25.27 8.87
CA LYS A 46 -4.02 -26.31 8.29
C LYS A 46 -5.01 -25.70 7.28
N PHE A 47 -5.70 -24.64 7.67
CA PHE A 47 -6.67 -23.96 6.81
C PHE A 47 -6.02 -23.40 5.54
N SER A 48 -4.88 -22.73 5.66
CA SER A 48 -4.08 -22.25 4.52
C SER A 48 -3.64 -23.38 3.59
N HIS A 49 -3.26 -24.54 4.16
CA HIS A 49 -2.91 -25.72 3.37
C HIS A 49 -4.12 -26.26 2.58
N GLU A 50 -5.30 -26.35 3.22
CA GLU A 50 -6.54 -26.74 2.55
C GLU A 50 -6.94 -25.77 1.43
N LEU A 51 -6.76 -24.46 1.61
CA LEU A 51 -7.00 -23.46 0.57
C LEU A 51 -6.11 -23.69 -0.66
N LEU A 52 -4.82 -23.97 -0.44
CA LEU A 52 -3.87 -24.25 -1.51
C LEU A 52 -4.22 -25.54 -2.27
N LEU A 53 -4.51 -26.64 -1.55
CA LEU A 53 -4.90 -27.92 -2.16
C LEU A 53 -6.15 -27.78 -3.03
N ASN A 54 -7.15 -27.05 -2.53
CA ASN A 54 -8.43 -26.86 -3.23
C ASN A 54 -8.41 -25.71 -4.25
N LYS A 55 -7.27 -25.00 -4.41
CA LYS A 55 -7.14 -23.80 -5.27
C LYS A 55 -8.22 -22.74 -4.96
N ARG A 56 -8.55 -22.57 -3.69
CA ARG A 56 -9.52 -21.57 -3.20
C ARG A 56 -8.80 -20.43 -2.51
N THR A 57 -9.46 -19.28 -2.46
CA THR A 57 -9.01 -18.08 -1.76
C THR A 57 -9.96 -17.72 -0.62
N SER A 58 -9.45 -17.08 0.41
CA SER A 58 -10.22 -16.68 1.59
C SER A 58 -9.88 -15.24 1.99
N THR A 59 -10.86 -14.52 2.56
CA THR A 59 -10.57 -13.21 3.17
C THR A 59 -10.09 -13.36 4.62
N LEU A 60 -9.48 -12.32 5.17
CA LEU A 60 -9.13 -12.25 6.61
C LEU A 60 -10.36 -12.43 7.53
N ARG A 61 -11.54 -11.97 7.09
CA ARG A 61 -12.79 -12.14 7.84
C ARG A 61 -13.28 -13.57 7.78
N ASP A 62 -13.19 -14.20 6.61
CA ASP A 62 -13.59 -15.60 6.44
C ASP A 62 -12.75 -16.53 7.29
N VAL A 63 -11.44 -16.26 7.46
CA VAL A 63 -10.57 -17.02 8.37
C VAL A 63 -11.08 -16.93 9.81
N PHE A 64 -11.48 -15.73 10.26
CA PHE A 64 -12.03 -15.54 11.61
C PHE A 64 -13.34 -16.30 11.82
N TYR A 65 -14.28 -16.24 10.87
CA TYR A 65 -15.56 -16.97 10.98
C TYR A 65 -15.39 -18.48 10.81
N SER A 66 -14.52 -18.93 9.89
CA SER A 66 -14.24 -20.35 9.70
C SER A 66 -13.65 -20.95 10.96
N ALA A 67 -12.77 -20.24 11.67
CA ALA A 67 -12.20 -20.71 12.93
C ALA A 67 -13.26 -20.98 14.00
N GLN A 68 -14.27 -20.10 14.10
CA GLN A 68 -15.38 -20.28 15.04
C GLN A 68 -16.16 -21.57 14.75
N ALA A 69 -16.36 -21.92 13.48
CA ALA A 69 -17.02 -23.17 13.10
C ALA A 69 -16.25 -24.43 13.54
N TYR A 70 -14.92 -24.35 13.65
CA TYR A 70 -14.06 -25.43 14.17
C TYR A 70 -13.83 -25.34 15.69
N ASN A 71 -14.63 -24.56 16.42
CA ASN A 71 -14.45 -24.28 17.86
C ASN A 71 -13.10 -23.64 18.23
N ILE A 72 -12.40 -23.04 17.27
CA ILE A 72 -11.19 -22.26 17.50
C ILE A 72 -11.61 -20.81 17.75
N GLN A 73 -11.66 -20.43 19.02
CA GLN A 73 -12.12 -19.10 19.41
C GLN A 73 -11.01 -18.05 19.29
N PHE A 74 -11.28 -17.01 18.51
CA PHE A 74 -10.59 -15.73 18.54
C PHE A 74 -11.44 -14.71 19.31
N LYS A 75 -10.81 -13.89 20.15
CA LYS A 75 -11.48 -12.81 20.89
C LYS A 75 -11.98 -11.72 19.95
N ASN A 76 -11.18 -11.37 18.96
CA ASN A 76 -11.48 -10.36 17.96
C ASN A 76 -10.74 -10.63 16.64
N GLN A 77 -11.08 -9.86 15.61
CA GLN A 77 -10.43 -9.97 14.31
C GLN A 77 -8.92 -9.64 14.36
N GLU A 78 -8.52 -8.76 15.28
CA GLU A 78 -7.11 -8.41 15.47
C GLU A 78 -6.25 -9.59 15.96
N GLU A 79 -6.79 -10.44 16.85
CA GLU A 79 -6.13 -11.67 17.29
C GLU A 79 -5.93 -12.64 16.13
N SER A 80 -6.97 -12.87 15.31
CA SER A 80 -6.87 -13.71 14.11
C SER A 80 -5.83 -13.16 13.12
N ASN A 81 -5.87 -11.86 12.85
CA ASN A 81 -4.90 -11.19 11.99
C ASN A 81 -3.47 -11.36 12.53
N ASN A 82 -3.26 -11.25 13.84
CA ASN A 82 -1.95 -11.42 14.45
C ASN A 82 -1.42 -12.86 14.31
N ILE A 83 -2.28 -13.86 14.43
CA ILE A 83 -1.88 -15.27 14.22
C ILE A 83 -1.54 -15.54 12.75
N ILE A 84 -2.27 -14.96 11.80
CA ILE A 84 -1.94 -15.04 10.37
C ILE A 84 -0.56 -14.43 10.12
N VAL A 85 -0.26 -13.26 10.70
CA VAL A 85 1.06 -12.63 10.58
C VAL A 85 2.17 -13.44 11.29
N ASP A 86 1.86 -14.13 12.39
CA ASP A 86 2.80 -15.07 13.00
C ASP A 86 3.14 -16.22 12.03
N LEU A 87 2.15 -16.73 11.30
CA LEU A 87 2.38 -17.74 10.26
C LEU A 87 3.27 -17.21 9.13
N GLU A 88 3.00 -15.98 8.64
CA GLU A 88 3.88 -15.31 7.65
C GLU A 88 5.34 -15.25 8.14
N THR A 89 5.52 -14.93 9.43
CA THR A 89 6.86 -14.77 10.02
C THR A 89 7.57 -16.11 10.22
N VAL A 90 6.83 -17.18 10.45
CA VAL A 90 7.37 -18.55 10.56
C VAL A 90 7.75 -19.10 9.19
N LEU A 91 6.91 -18.89 8.18
CA LEU A 91 7.14 -19.41 6.83
C LEU A 91 8.09 -18.52 6.00
N GLY A 92 8.21 -17.24 6.35
CA GLY A 92 9.00 -16.26 5.59
C GLY A 92 8.34 -15.83 4.28
N ILE A 93 7.07 -16.17 4.06
CA ILE A 93 6.29 -15.83 2.86
C ILE A 93 5.07 -14.96 3.23
N PRO A 94 4.64 -14.05 2.34
CA PRO A 94 3.43 -13.25 2.53
C PRO A 94 2.18 -14.12 2.51
N ARG A 95 1.14 -13.73 3.25
CA ARG A 95 -0.16 -14.42 3.30
C ARG A 95 -0.88 -14.54 1.97
N GLU A 96 -0.58 -13.62 1.07
CA GLU A 96 -1.08 -13.62 -0.29
C GLU A 96 -0.58 -14.87 -1.06
N GLU A 97 0.58 -15.46 -0.71
CA GLU A 97 1.09 -16.71 -1.31
C GLU A 97 0.37 -17.97 -0.80
N PHE A 98 -0.26 -17.91 0.38
CA PHE A 98 -1.09 -18.99 0.91
C PHE A 98 -2.60 -18.70 0.82
N ASN A 99 -2.98 -17.93 -0.22
CA ASN A 99 -4.35 -17.67 -0.63
C ASN A 99 -5.26 -16.92 0.37
N ILE A 100 -4.66 -16.20 1.34
CA ILE A 100 -5.40 -15.35 2.26
C ILE A 100 -5.21 -13.88 1.88
N PHE A 101 -6.31 -13.20 1.54
CA PHE A 101 -6.29 -11.83 1.03
C PHE A 101 -7.09 -10.88 1.93
N PRO A 102 -6.69 -9.59 2.02
CA PRO A 102 -7.57 -8.56 2.56
C PRO A 102 -8.71 -8.26 1.58
N GLU A 103 -9.81 -7.66 2.04
CA GLU A 103 -10.81 -7.07 1.13
C GLU A 103 -10.17 -5.95 0.30
N GLU A 104 -10.40 -6.00 -1.01
CA GLU A 104 -9.78 -5.10 -1.97
C GLU A 104 -10.54 -3.79 -2.11
N ARG A 105 -9.79 -2.69 -2.18
CA ARG A 105 -10.32 -1.32 -2.33
C ARG A 105 -9.54 -0.48 -3.33
N SER A 106 -8.60 -1.09 -4.05
CA SER A 106 -7.71 -0.42 -4.98
C SER A 106 -8.07 -0.72 -6.42
N ALA A 107 -7.96 0.28 -7.28
CA ALA A 107 -8.27 0.18 -8.70
C ALA A 107 -7.07 0.61 -9.56
N ILE A 108 -7.03 0.17 -10.81
CA ILE A 108 -6.04 0.54 -11.82
C ILE A 108 -6.75 0.92 -13.12
N PHE A 109 -6.23 1.94 -13.80
CA PHE A 109 -6.68 2.34 -15.12
C PHE A 109 -5.49 2.82 -15.96
N GLY A 110 -5.33 2.31 -17.18
CA GLY A 110 -4.28 2.78 -18.08
C GLY A 110 -4.03 1.81 -19.24
N ASP A 111 -3.17 2.21 -20.17
CA ASP A 111 -2.81 1.34 -21.30
C ASP A 111 -1.78 0.28 -20.88
N LEU A 112 -2.30 -0.78 -20.26
CA LEU A 112 -1.55 -1.96 -19.87
C LEU A 112 -2.35 -3.19 -20.28
N THR A 113 -1.81 -3.97 -21.19
CA THR A 113 -2.39 -5.25 -21.60
C THR A 113 -1.79 -6.37 -20.76
N ILE A 114 -2.65 -7.04 -20.02
CA ILE A 114 -2.33 -8.20 -19.19
C ILE A 114 -2.91 -9.47 -19.78
N GLU A 115 -2.35 -10.61 -19.40
CA GLU A 115 -2.88 -11.94 -19.70
C GLU A 115 -3.08 -12.71 -18.41
N TYR A 116 -4.33 -13.12 -18.15
CA TYR A 116 -4.66 -13.87 -16.94
C TYR A 116 -4.06 -15.28 -16.98
N THR A 117 -3.57 -15.72 -15.82
CA THR A 117 -2.97 -17.04 -15.60
C THR A 117 -3.87 -17.96 -14.77
N VAL A 118 -4.90 -17.41 -14.13
CA VAL A 118 -5.80 -18.13 -13.23
C VAL A 118 -6.70 -19.14 -13.97
N PRO A 119 -7.05 -20.28 -13.34
CA PRO A 119 -7.99 -21.24 -13.91
C PRO A 119 -9.32 -20.59 -14.32
N GLY A 120 -9.86 -20.94 -15.48
CA GLY A 120 -11.09 -20.36 -16.04
C GLY A 120 -10.89 -19.08 -16.88
N TYR A 121 -9.81 -18.32 -16.65
CA TYR A 121 -9.48 -17.10 -17.41
C TYR A 121 -8.12 -17.18 -18.11
N ARG A 122 -7.43 -18.32 -18.03
CA ARG A 122 -6.09 -18.52 -18.58
C ARG A 122 -6.03 -18.16 -20.07
N GLY A 123 -5.09 -17.29 -20.43
CA GLY A 123 -4.87 -16.84 -21.81
C GLY A 123 -5.78 -15.69 -22.27
N LYS A 124 -6.79 -15.32 -21.47
CA LYS A 124 -7.60 -14.13 -21.77
C LYS A 124 -6.76 -12.87 -21.58
N ARG A 125 -6.72 -12.05 -22.62
CA ARG A 125 -6.06 -10.75 -22.59
C ARG A 125 -7.06 -9.66 -22.27
N LEU A 126 -6.68 -8.75 -21.39
CA LEU A 126 -7.48 -7.60 -21.02
C LEU A 126 -6.58 -6.37 -21.06
N ASN A 127 -7.07 -5.29 -21.67
CA ASN A 127 -6.45 -3.99 -21.52
C ASN A 127 -7.09 -3.30 -20.30
N LEU A 128 -6.25 -2.79 -19.40
CA LEU A 128 -6.71 -2.15 -18.17
C LEU A 128 -7.45 -0.81 -18.40
N SER A 129 -7.45 -0.29 -19.62
CA SER A 129 -8.24 0.87 -20.03
C SER A 129 -9.66 0.53 -20.51
N ALA A 130 -10.04 -0.75 -20.52
CA ALA A 130 -11.32 -1.19 -21.07
C ALA A 130 -12.53 -0.89 -20.18
N HIS A 131 -12.33 -0.68 -18.87
CA HIS A 131 -13.40 -0.43 -17.92
C HIS A 131 -13.41 1.04 -17.48
N PRO A 132 -14.51 1.80 -17.65
CA PRO A 132 -14.57 3.23 -17.38
C PRO A 132 -14.25 3.59 -15.92
N ASP A 133 -14.62 2.74 -14.96
CA ASP A 133 -14.34 2.98 -13.54
C ASP A 133 -12.98 2.44 -13.06
N GLY A 134 -12.15 1.93 -13.98
CA GLY A 134 -10.97 1.15 -13.65
C GLY A 134 -11.28 -0.29 -13.26
N ILE A 135 -10.22 -1.09 -13.13
CA ILE A 135 -10.29 -2.51 -12.76
C ILE A 135 -9.74 -2.67 -11.36
N LEU A 136 -10.39 -3.48 -10.53
CA LEU A 136 -9.92 -3.78 -9.19
C LEU A 136 -8.60 -4.56 -9.23
N ILE A 137 -7.67 -4.14 -8.37
CA ILE A 137 -6.38 -4.82 -8.21
C ILE A 137 -6.58 -5.98 -7.25
N GLY A 138 -6.80 -7.16 -7.83
CA GLY A 138 -6.94 -8.40 -7.08
C GLY A 138 -5.92 -9.49 -7.31
N PRO A 139 -6.12 -10.70 -6.74
CA PRO A 139 -5.09 -11.74 -6.71
C PRO A 139 -4.79 -12.25 -8.12
N SER A 140 -5.83 -12.31 -8.95
CA SER A 140 -5.76 -12.64 -10.36
C SER A 140 -4.93 -11.63 -11.16
N LEU A 141 -4.94 -10.35 -10.76
CA LEU A 141 -4.15 -9.32 -11.40
C LEU A 141 -2.67 -9.39 -10.98
N LEU A 142 -2.42 -9.64 -9.69
CA LEU A 142 -1.07 -9.78 -9.15
C LEU A 142 -0.28 -10.90 -9.83
N THR A 143 -0.96 -11.98 -10.22
CA THR A 143 -0.38 -13.16 -10.90
C THR A 143 -0.46 -13.12 -12.43
N ALA A 144 -1.11 -12.11 -13.00
CA ALA A 144 -1.26 -11.97 -14.46
C ALA A 144 0.08 -11.66 -15.13
N LYS A 145 0.27 -12.14 -16.36
CA LYS A 145 1.46 -11.82 -17.17
C LYS A 145 1.30 -10.45 -17.82
N ILE A 146 2.28 -9.59 -17.65
CA ILE A 146 2.34 -8.30 -18.34
C ILE A 146 2.81 -8.55 -19.77
N ARG A 147 2.08 -8.01 -20.77
CA ARG A 147 2.37 -8.25 -22.20
C ARG A 147 2.85 -7.00 -22.91
N LYS A 148 2.03 -5.95 -22.90
CA LYS A 148 2.30 -4.73 -23.64
C LYS A 148 1.82 -3.54 -22.83
N THR A 149 2.62 -2.48 -22.83
CA THR A 149 2.21 -1.17 -22.35
C THR A 149 2.80 -0.11 -23.26
N SER A 150 2.07 0.96 -23.51
CA SER A 150 2.63 2.18 -24.11
C SER A 150 3.04 3.20 -23.05
N ALA A 151 2.61 3.00 -21.80
CA ALA A 151 2.81 3.95 -20.72
C ALA A 151 4.29 4.07 -20.33
N ASP A 152 4.69 5.28 -19.97
CA ASP A 152 6.06 5.63 -19.58
C ASP A 152 6.18 5.94 -18.08
N LYS A 153 5.06 6.06 -17.35
CA LYS A 153 5.04 6.37 -15.91
C LYS A 153 3.81 5.82 -15.20
N ILE A 154 3.89 5.76 -13.87
CA ILE A 154 2.82 5.34 -12.99
C ILE A 154 2.46 6.49 -12.06
N ILE A 155 1.17 6.81 -11.94
CA ILE A 155 0.65 7.82 -11.01
C ILE A 155 -0.24 7.12 -10.00
N VAL A 156 0.22 7.08 -8.76
CA VAL A 156 -0.50 6.51 -7.62
C VAL A 156 -1.29 7.62 -6.94
N ILE A 157 -2.59 7.41 -6.76
CA ILE A 157 -3.55 8.39 -6.28
C ILE A 157 -4.24 7.83 -5.04
N GLU A 158 -4.29 8.61 -3.97
CA GLU A 158 -4.94 8.18 -2.74
C GLU A 158 -6.47 8.13 -2.84
N LYS A 159 -7.07 9.23 -3.31
CA LYS A 159 -8.51 9.51 -3.22
C LYS A 159 -9.23 9.01 -4.47
N GLY A 160 -10.32 8.25 -4.28
CA GLY A 160 -11.11 7.67 -5.37
C GLY A 160 -11.77 8.72 -6.27
N GLY A 161 -12.31 9.80 -5.70
CA GLY A 161 -12.93 10.87 -6.49
C GLY A 161 -11.96 11.53 -7.48
N LEU A 162 -10.70 11.71 -7.08
CA LEU A 162 -9.67 12.23 -7.98
C LEU A 162 -9.27 11.22 -9.07
N PHE A 163 -9.25 9.93 -8.74
CA PHE A 163 -8.97 8.87 -9.70
C PHE A 163 -10.03 8.82 -10.81
N THR A 164 -11.32 8.82 -10.48
CA THR A 164 -12.42 8.87 -11.46
C THR A 164 -12.31 10.09 -12.38
N ARG A 165 -12.07 11.26 -11.78
CA ARG A 165 -11.85 12.51 -12.51
C ARG A 165 -10.65 12.42 -13.48
N PHE A 166 -9.54 11.81 -13.08
CA PHE A 166 -8.38 11.64 -13.96
C PHE A 166 -8.67 10.73 -15.15
N ILE A 167 -9.59 9.78 -14.99
CA ILE A 167 -10.06 8.95 -16.10
C ILE A 167 -10.91 9.79 -17.06
N GLU A 168 -11.86 10.57 -16.55
CA GLU A 168 -12.71 11.48 -17.33
C GLU A 168 -11.89 12.50 -18.13
N GLU A 169 -10.89 13.11 -17.50
CA GLU A 169 -9.98 14.09 -18.12
C GLU A 169 -8.88 13.42 -18.98
N ARG A 170 -8.93 12.09 -19.13
CA ARG A 170 -8.02 11.29 -19.96
C ARG A 170 -6.53 11.49 -19.63
N VAL A 171 -6.21 11.66 -18.35
CA VAL A 171 -4.84 11.86 -17.85
C VAL A 171 -3.91 10.73 -18.30
N HIS A 172 -4.40 9.49 -18.28
CA HIS A 172 -3.68 8.30 -18.75
C HIS A 172 -3.17 8.42 -20.21
N LYS A 173 -3.93 9.09 -21.09
CA LYS A 173 -3.53 9.37 -22.49
C LYS A 173 -2.67 10.62 -22.58
N ARG A 174 -3.04 11.71 -21.91
CA ARG A 174 -2.34 13.01 -21.96
C ARG A 174 -0.90 12.90 -21.45
N PHE A 175 -0.69 12.14 -20.38
CA PHE A 175 0.61 11.96 -19.73
C PHE A 175 1.19 10.58 -19.96
N ASN A 176 0.59 9.76 -20.83
CA ASN A 176 1.02 8.40 -21.11
C ASN A 176 1.26 7.56 -19.83
N ALA A 177 0.33 7.65 -18.88
CA ALA A 177 0.52 7.15 -17.52
C ALA A 177 -0.47 6.02 -17.16
N ILE A 178 -0.02 5.11 -16.31
CA ILE A 178 -0.90 4.15 -15.61
C ILE A 178 -1.35 4.79 -14.30
N LEU A 179 -2.66 4.88 -14.10
CA LEU A 179 -3.28 5.42 -12.89
C LEU A 179 -3.58 4.29 -11.92
N ILE A 180 -3.20 4.43 -10.65
CA ILE A 180 -3.48 3.45 -9.59
C ILE A 180 -4.11 4.16 -8.41
N GLN A 181 -5.30 3.73 -8.01
CA GLN A 181 -5.97 4.20 -6.81
C GLN A 181 -5.64 3.30 -5.61
N THR A 182 -5.24 3.88 -4.48
CA THR A 182 -4.98 3.11 -3.25
C THR A 182 -6.16 3.07 -2.27
N GLY A 183 -7.05 4.06 -2.28
CA GLY A 183 -8.18 4.13 -1.35
C GLY A 183 -7.76 4.40 0.09
N GLY A 184 -6.81 5.33 0.28
CA GLY A 184 -6.13 5.58 1.55
C GLY A 184 -4.81 4.82 1.66
N GLN A 185 -4.54 4.20 2.82
CA GLN A 185 -3.32 3.43 3.02
C GLN A 185 -3.26 2.23 2.08
N ALA A 186 -2.26 2.22 1.19
CA ALA A 186 -2.13 1.23 0.13
C ALA A 186 -2.09 -0.22 0.66
N PRO A 187 -3.03 -1.08 0.24
CA PRO A 187 -3.01 -2.51 0.53
C PRO A 187 -1.70 -3.18 0.11
N ARG A 188 -1.38 -4.35 0.71
CA ARG A 188 -0.16 -5.11 0.37
C ARG A 188 -0.15 -5.52 -1.11
N THR A 189 -1.28 -6.03 -1.62
CA THR A 189 -1.45 -6.40 -3.04
C THR A 189 -1.15 -5.24 -3.97
N THR A 190 -1.71 -4.05 -3.69
CA THR A 190 -1.48 -2.84 -4.48
C THR A 190 -0.01 -2.43 -4.47
N ARG A 191 0.65 -2.49 -3.31
CA ARG A 191 2.08 -2.17 -3.19
C ARG A 191 2.98 -3.16 -3.91
N ALA A 192 2.69 -4.46 -3.80
CA ALA A 192 3.38 -5.50 -4.55
C ALA A 192 3.24 -5.29 -6.05
N PHE A 193 2.03 -4.91 -6.50
CA PHE A 193 1.76 -4.65 -7.91
C PHE A 193 2.47 -3.39 -8.42
N ILE A 194 2.47 -2.28 -7.66
CA ILE A 194 3.22 -1.06 -7.98
C ILE A 194 4.72 -1.37 -8.13
N ARG A 195 5.30 -2.10 -7.17
CA ARG A 195 6.71 -2.51 -7.23
C ARG A 195 6.97 -3.38 -8.45
N ARG A 196 6.11 -4.35 -8.73
CA ARG A 196 6.24 -5.24 -9.88
C ARG A 196 6.25 -4.47 -11.19
N LEU A 197 5.38 -3.48 -11.35
CA LEU A 197 5.40 -2.60 -12.53
C LEU A 197 6.69 -1.78 -12.61
N ASN A 198 7.20 -1.28 -11.48
CA ASN A 198 8.47 -0.57 -11.45
C ASN A 198 9.67 -1.47 -11.78
N GLU A 199 9.74 -2.70 -11.27
CA GLU A 199 10.88 -3.61 -11.50
C GLU A 199 10.82 -4.28 -12.89
N GLU A 200 9.65 -4.77 -13.33
CA GLU A 200 9.50 -5.48 -14.61
C GLU A 200 9.49 -4.51 -15.81
N LEU A 201 8.84 -3.35 -15.68
CA LEU A 201 8.68 -2.38 -16.78
C LEU A 201 9.59 -1.16 -16.66
N LYS A 202 10.32 -1.00 -15.54
CA LYS A 202 11.19 0.16 -15.27
C LYS A 202 10.47 1.51 -15.31
N LEU A 203 9.16 1.51 -15.02
CA LEU A 203 8.36 2.72 -15.04
C LEU A 203 8.59 3.53 -13.74
N PRO A 204 8.90 4.84 -13.83
CA PRO A 204 8.93 5.73 -12.67
C PRO A 204 7.55 5.80 -12.02
N VAL A 205 7.55 5.81 -10.68
CA VAL A 205 6.34 5.84 -9.86
C VAL A 205 6.22 7.18 -9.18
N TYR A 206 5.14 7.91 -9.48
CA TYR A 206 4.82 9.18 -8.86
C TYR A 206 3.61 9.01 -7.93
N ILE A 207 3.71 9.54 -6.71
CA ILE A 207 2.69 9.41 -5.68
C ILE A 207 2.05 10.77 -5.43
N LEU A 208 0.72 10.81 -5.55
CA LEU A 208 -0.15 11.96 -5.34
C LEU A 208 -1.12 11.66 -4.18
N VAL A 209 -0.93 12.36 -3.08
CA VAL A 209 -1.63 12.19 -1.79
C VAL A 209 -2.03 13.55 -1.24
N ASP A 210 -2.87 13.55 -0.20
CA ASP A 210 -3.26 14.78 0.47
C ASP A 210 -2.06 15.50 1.13
N GLY A 211 -2.16 16.83 1.19
CA GLY A 211 -1.15 17.73 1.74
C GLY A 211 -1.21 17.80 3.26
N ASP A 212 -0.98 16.67 3.92
CA ASP A 212 -0.99 16.55 5.37
C ASP A 212 0.00 15.48 5.87
N PRO A 213 0.17 15.31 7.20
CA PRO A 213 1.10 14.32 7.75
C PRO A 213 0.72 12.86 7.44
N TRP A 214 -0.56 12.59 7.15
CA TRP A 214 -1.09 11.26 6.87
C TRP A 214 -0.85 10.86 5.41
N GLY A 215 -1.12 11.76 4.46
CA GLY A 215 -0.74 11.60 3.06
C GLY A 215 0.76 11.39 2.91
N MET A 216 1.58 12.21 3.60
CA MET A 216 3.03 12.02 3.66
C MET A 216 3.42 10.64 4.22
N HIS A 217 2.65 10.11 5.17
CA HIS A 217 2.85 8.76 5.69
C HIS A 217 2.49 7.67 4.68
N ILE A 218 1.40 7.84 3.93
CA ILE A 218 0.97 6.91 2.87
C ILE A 218 2.05 6.80 1.80
N ALA A 219 2.58 7.94 1.33
CA ALA A 219 3.69 7.95 0.37
C ALA A 219 4.91 7.19 0.90
N MET A 220 5.29 7.43 2.16
CA MET A 220 6.43 6.74 2.77
C MET A 220 6.21 5.22 2.92
N VAL A 221 4.97 4.77 3.14
CA VAL A 221 4.65 3.34 3.25
C VAL A 221 4.79 2.62 1.90
N ILE A 222 4.56 3.31 0.78
CA ILE A 222 4.82 2.78 -0.57
C ILE A 222 6.32 2.73 -0.84
N ILE A 223 7.05 3.80 -0.46
CA ILE A 223 8.49 3.93 -0.73
C ILE A 223 9.32 2.98 0.13
N SER A 224 9.15 3.03 1.45
CA SER A 224 10.04 2.39 2.43
C SER A 224 9.35 1.30 3.27
N GLY A 225 8.07 1.04 3.03
CA GLY A 225 7.31 0.02 3.77
C GLY A 225 6.82 0.48 5.14
N SER A 226 6.06 -0.39 5.80
CA SER A 226 5.51 -0.17 7.14
C SER A 226 6.21 -1.06 8.17
N ALA A 227 6.31 -0.58 9.41
CA ALA A 227 6.85 -1.38 10.52
C ALA A 227 6.12 -2.73 10.68
N ASN A 228 4.79 -2.73 10.50
CA ASN A 228 3.94 -3.93 10.58
C ASN A 228 4.19 -4.96 9.46
N ALA A 229 4.94 -4.59 8.42
CA ALA A 229 5.31 -5.47 7.31
C ALA A 229 6.83 -5.67 7.22
N ALA A 230 7.58 -5.35 8.27
CA ALA A 230 9.04 -5.47 8.31
C ALA A 230 9.55 -6.91 8.16
N HIS A 231 8.69 -7.91 8.37
CA HIS A 231 9.00 -9.32 8.13
C HIS A 231 8.95 -9.71 6.65
N LEU A 232 8.34 -8.89 5.80
CA LEU A 232 8.18 -9.16 4.38
C LEU A 232 9.16 -8.32 3.56
N ARG A 233 9.70 -8.95 2.52
CA ARG A 233 10.48 -8.28 1.47
C ARG A 233 9.62 -8.19 0.21
N GLY A 234 9.94 -7.28 -0.71
CA GLY A 234 9.24 -7.24 -2.00
C GLY A 234 7.98 -6.35 -2.04
N LEU A 235 7.70 -5.56 -1.00
CA LEU A 235 6.51 -4.68 -0.96
C LEU A 235 6.82 -3.20 -1.12
N THR A 236 8.10 -2.84 -1.14
CA THR A 236 8.58 -1.45 -1.16
C THR A 236 9.02 -1.07 -2.55
N THR A 237 8.78 0.19 -2.94
CA THR A 237 9.24 0.78 -4.21
C THR A 237 10.12 1.99 -3.88
N PRO A 238 11.42 1.79 -3.58
CA PRO A 238 12.27 2.87 -3.03
C PRO A 238 12.53 4.03 -3.99
N ASP A 239 12.33 3.80 -5.29
CA ASP A 239 12.51 4.80 -6.35
C ASP A 239 11.23 5.59 -6.65
N ALA A 240 10.15 5.33 -5.91
CA ALA A 240 8.92 6.09 -6.04
C ALA A 240 9.09 7.52 -5.47
N GLU A 241 8.51 8.49 -6.16
CA GLU A 241 8.60 9.90 -5.83
C GLU A 241 7.27 10.47 -5.36
N TRP A 242 7.27 11.09 -4.19
CA TRP A 242 6.12 11.87 -3.73
C TRP A 242 6.10 13.25 -4.40
N ILE A 243 5.20 13.45 -5.35
CA ILE A 243 5.09 14.68 -6.15
C ILE A 243 4.22 15.75 -5.51
N GLY A 244 3.29 15.35 -4.64
CA GLY A 244 2.58 16.23 -3.74
C GLY A 244 1.21 15.69 -3.31
N ILE A 245 0.33 16.50 -2.72
CA ILE A 245 0.54 17.92 -2.36
C ILE A 245 1.62 18.02 -1.27
N THR A 246 2.70 18.75 -1.53
CA THR A 246 3.75 18.96 -0.52
C THR A 246 3.46 20.16 0.39
N GLY A 247 4.13 20.26 1.53
CA GLY A 247 3.95 21.39 2.46
C GLY A 247 4.30 22.74 1.83
N THR A 248 5.26 22.75 0.90
CA THR A 248 5.60 23.93 0.09
C THR A 248 4.56 24.24 -0.99
N ASP A 249 3.92 23.23 -1.59
CA ASP A 249 2.89 23.42 -2.63
C ASP A 249 1.67 24.19 -2.12
N ILE A 250 1.27 23.98 -0.87
CA ILE A 250 0.14 24.69 -0.25
C ILE A 250 0.33 26.21 -0.36
N LEU A 251 1.56 26.69 -0.19
CA LEU A 251 1.86 28.11 -0.32
C LEU A 251 2.04 28.54 -1.78
N THR A 252 2.80 27.78 -2.56
CA THR A 252 3.13 28.11 -3.95
C THR A 252 1.87 28.24 -4.80
N TYR A 253 0.94 27.30 -4.66
CA TYR A 253 -0.33 27.29 -5.39
C TYR A 253 -1.48 27.96 -4.62
N LYS A 254 -1.19 28.56 -3.45
CA LYS A 254 -2.15 29.25 -2.57
C LYS A 254 -3.42 28.44 -2.27
N LEU A 255 -3.26 27.12 -2.10
CA LEU A 255 -4.38 26.20 -1.98
C LEU A 255 -5.27 26.51 -0.77
N PRO A 256 -6.60 26.33 -0.88
CA PRO A 256 -7.49 26.24 0.28
C PRO A 256 -6.89 25.30 1.32
N SER A 257 -6.73 25.81 2.54
CA SER A 257 -6.05 25.04 3.57
C SER A 257 -6.58 25.31 4.96
N ASP A 258 -6.73 24.22 5.69
CA ASP A 258 -7.22 24.19 7.06
C ASP A 258 -6.06 24.21 8.05
N PRO A 259 -6.27 24.73 9.27
CA PRO A 259 -5.26 24.67 10.32
C PRO A 259 -4.94 23.21 10.70
N LEU A 260 -3.68 22.94 11.01
CA LEU A 260 -3.28 21.65 11.56
C LEU A 260 -3.87 21.43 12.95
N THR A 261 -4.34 20.22 13.22
CA THR A 261 -4.79 19.82 14.56
C THR A 261 -3.59 19.54 15.48
N PRO A 262 -3.78 19.52 16.81
CA PRO A 262 -2.72 19.12 17.75
C PRO A 262 -2.17 17.72 17.45
N THR A 263 -3.04 16.80 17.01
CA THR A 263 -2.68 15.45 16.59
C THR A 263 -1.76 15.47 15.36
N ASP A 264 -2.06 16.31 14.38
CA ASP A 264 -1.25 16.46 13.17
C ASP A 264 0.16 16.99 13.51
N ILE A 265 0.25 17.98 14.40
CA ILE A 265 1.53 18.54 14.86
C ILE A 265 2.35 17.50 15.63
N LYS A 266 1.70 16.73 16.50
CA LYS A 266 2.36 15.63 17.22
C LYS A 266 2.92 14.61 16.22
N ARG A 267 2.12 14.24 15.22
CA ARG A 267 2.51 13.30 14.17
C ARG A 267 3.71 13.82 13.38
N LEU A 268 3.72 15.08 12.96
CA LEU A 268 4.86 15.67 12.25
C LEU A 268 6.16 15.59 13.05
N LYS A 269 6.10 15.84 14.37
CA LYS A 269 7.27 15.72 15.25
C LYS A 269 7.77 14.27 15.38
N GLU A 270 6.86 13.30 15.40
CA GLU A 270 7.21 11.88 15.37
C GLU A 270 7.89 11.50 14.04
N LEU A 271 7.28 11.90 12.91
CA LEU A 271 7.81 11.65 11.57
C LEU A 271 9.18 12.33 11.37
N GLN A 272 9.39 13.51 11.96
CA GLN A 272 10.68 14.20 11.91
C GLN A 272 11.82 13.39 12.54
N ARG A 273 11.53 12.63 13.60
CA ARG A 273 12.51 11.80 14.32
C ARG A 273 12.73 10.42 13.69
N ASP A 274 11.81 9.99 12.83
CA ASP A 274 11.87 8.68 12.18
C ASP A 274 12.99 8.66 11.12
N PRO A 275 13.87 7.65 11.13
CA PRO A 275 15.01 7.56 10.22
C PRO A 275 14.63 7.56 8.73
N ARG A 276 13.41 7.14 8.38
CA ARG A 276 12.88 7.15 7.00
C ARG A 276 12.77 8.55 6.43
N TYR A 277 12.50 9.54 7.27
CA TYR A 277 12.31 10.93 6.87
C TYR A 277 13.58 11.78 7.05
N SER A 278 14.74 11.15 7.25
CA SER A 278 16.02 11.84 7.42
C SER A 278 16.52 12.56 6.16
N GLY A 279 15.94 12.25 4.99
CA GLY A 279 16.29 12.90 3.72
C GLY A 279 15.99 14.40 3.71
N LYS A 280 16.86 15.19 3.04
CA LYS A 280 16.75 16.65 2.94
C LYS A 280 15.37 17.12 2.44
N ARG A 281 14.82 16.46 1.41
CA ARG A 281 13.49 16.75 0.84
C ARG A 281 12.38 16.59 1.89
N TRP A 282 12.34 15.45 2.60
CA TRP A 282 11.34 15.17 3.64
C TRP A 282 11.43 16.14 4.81
N GLN A 283 12.63 16.41 5.33
CA GLN A 283 12.81 17.37 6.42
C GLN A 283 12.41 18.79 6.03
N LYS A 284 12.62 19.19 4.77
CA LYS A 284 12.18 20.48 4.25
C LYS A 284 10.65 20.59 4.27
N GLU A 285 9.95 19.58 3.76
CA GLU A 285 8.48 19.60 3.71
C GLU A 285 7.86 19.50 5.13
N ILE A 286 8.42 18.70 6.03
CA ILE A 286 7.98 18.63 7.43
C ILE A 286 8.11 20.00 8.12
N LYS A 287 9.25 20.68 7.91
CA LYS A 287 9.45 22.04 8.44
C LYS A 287 8.48 23.04 7.81
N ALA A 288 8.16 22.91 6.52
CA ALA A 288 7.16 23.75 5.87
C ALA A 288 5.77 23.58 6.52
N PHE A 289 5.32 22.33 6.73
CA PHE A 289 4.07 22.05 7.44
C PHE A 289 4.05 22.64 8.86
N LEU A 290 5.14 22.48 9.62
CA LEU A 290 5.25 23.01 10.98
C LEU A 290 5.30 24.55 11.03
N LYS A 291 5.90 25.19 10.02
CA LYS A 291 6.03 26.65 9.92
C LYS A 291 4.68 27.30 9.63
N HIS A 292 3.95 26.79 8.64
CA HIS A 292 2.69 27.40 8.20
C HIS A 292 1.47 26.87 8.95
N LYS A 293 1.59 25.69 9.59
CA LYS A 293 0.52 25.03 10.35
C LYS A 293 -0.78 24.88 9.56
N ARG A 294 -0.65 24.57 8.27
CA ARG A 294 -1.76 24.37 7.33
C ARG A 294 -1.68 22.98 6.70
N LYS A 295 -2.84 22.39 6.42
CA LYS A 295 -3.02 21.19 5.59
C LYS A 295 -3.99 21.47 4.45
N SER A 296 -3.91 20.68 3.38
CA SER A 296 -4.76 20.86 2.21
C SER A 296 -5.11 19.50 1.61
N GLU A 297 -6.37 19.32 1.23
CA GLU A 297 -6.83 18.12 0.54
C GLU A 297 -6.56 18.22 -0.96
N LEU A 298 -6.44 17.08 -1.65
CA LEU A 298 -6.32 17.03 -3.11
C LEU A 298 -7.50 17.69 -3.83
N GLU A 299 -8.68 17.71 -3.22
CA GLU A 299 -9.87 18.38 -3.75
C GLU A 299 -9.79 19.91 -3.68
N ALA A 300 -8.84 20.47 -2.92
CA ALA A 300 -8.66 21.92 -2.80
C ALA A 300 -8.35 22.60 -4.15
N PHE A 301 -7.82 21.84 -5.12
CA PHE A 301 -7.60 22.31 -6.49
C PHE A 301 -8.90 22.69 -7.21
N CYS A 302 -10.06 22.14 -6.81
CA CYS A 302 -11.36 22.47 -7.41
C CYS A 302 -11.68 23.98 -7.31
N LYS A 303 -11.12 24.70 -6.33
CA LYS A 303 -11.27 26.17 -6.24
C LYS A 303 -10.76 26.90 -7.49
N TYR A 304 -9.72 26.38 -8.13
CA TYR A 304 -9.09 27.00 -9.30
C TYR A 304 -9.63 26.46 -10.62
N GLY A 305 -10.71 25.69 -10.56
CA GLY A 305 -11.28 24.99 -11.69
C GLY A 305 -11.03 23.49 -11.58
N LEU A 306 -11.97 22.76 -12.16
CA LEU A 306 -11.97 21.31 -12.18
C LEU A 306 -10.67 20.76 -12.81
N THR A 307 -10.25 21.28 -13.97
CA THR A 307 -9.08 20.75 -14.68
C THR A 307 -7.73 21.28 -14.20
N TYR A 308 -7.68 22.16 -13.19
CA TYR A 308 -6.45 22.88 -12.81
C TYR A 308 -5.30 21.93 -12.43
N ILE A 309 -5.62 20.85 -11.71
CA ILE A 309 -4.63 19.86 -11.30
C ILE A 309 -3.99 19.17 -12.51
N VAL A 310 -4.75 18.93 -13.56
CA VAL A 310 -4.29 18.26 -14.77
C VAL A 310 -3.58 19.22 -15.72
N ASP A 311 -4.08 20.46 -15.84
CA ASP A 311 -3.57 21.41 -16.82
C ASP A 311 -2.33 22.18 -16.34
N LYS A 312 -2.18 22.39 -15.03
CA LYS A 312 -1.03 23.13 -14.47
C LYS A 312 -0.18 22.32 -13.50
N TYR A 313 -0.80 21.69 -12.51
CA TYR A 313 -0.06 21.08 -11.42
C TYR A 313 0.75 19.85 -11.86
N LEU A 314 0.13 18.88 -12.52
CA LEU A 314 0.83 17.67 -12.99
C LEU A 314 1.95 17.96 -14.00
N PRO A 315 1.76 18.80 -15.04
CA PRO A 315 2.85 19.16 -15.96
C PRO A 315 4.06 19.82 -15.27
N GLU A 316 3.85 20.64 -14.24
CA GLU A 316 4.94 21.27 -13.50
C GLU A 316 5.68 20.29 -12.59
N LYS A 317 4.97 19.28 -12.07
CA LYS A 317 5.52 18.28 -11.15
C LYS A 317 6.17 17.07 -11.81
N LEU A 318 5.80 16.78 -13.06
CA LEU A 318 6.31 15.65 -13.84
C LEU A 318 7.48 16.02 -14.78
N LYS A 319 7.96 17.26 -14.73
CA LYS A 319 9.18 17.73 -15.44
C LYS A 319 10.45 17.31 -14.72
#